data_AF-A0A3N4LY33-F1
#
_entry.id   AF-A0A3N4LY33-F1
#
_cell.length_a   1.000
_cell.length_b   1.000
_cell.length_c   1.000
_cell.angle_alpha   90.00
_cell.angle_beta   90.00
_cell.angle_gamma   90.00
#
_symmetry.space_group_name_H-M   'P 1'
#
loop_
_entity.id
_entity.type
_entity.pdbx_description
1 polymer ?
#
loop_
_entity_poly.entity_id
_entity_poly.type
_entity_poly.pdbx_seq_one_letter_code
_entity_poly.pdbx_strand_id
1 'polypeptide(L)'
;MKSLITVVLAAVALARLGVQAQQVAGGRCGGANWHGPTTCIPGHTCKDIGGDNWQCFPSLEARAKRGQRPMQCTGPARSKPSASTMVTYTPTTKRGQPYTTVPTSPSVAIPTIVTSPATVTHRATVTLTFTPITTTSTPAAPTSTPAAPTGTNGACPHSTKFKYFGVNQSGAEFTPGNHPGVKGRDFIWPETSSLDFFLEHGFNTFRIPFTMERMSPPGTGLGGPFDSAYLGDLKATVNYITGKGGFAVIDPHNYMRYNGALITDDNTFESWWKKLATEFKGNDKVIFDINNEPNGISAEDTFTMMQAGVNGIRASGATQLILVSGTSFTGAWTWVSSGNSASMVGIKDPHNNWAVQMHQYLDGDGSGTSPTCVSSTVGKERLQAATEWCKSNNVKCFLGEIGAGSNQDCIDAVNGALCTMQQAEGVWIGALWWAGGPWWHDYFQSIEPPNGAAIARILPEALMPFM
;
A
#
# COMPACT_ATOMS: atom_id res chain seq x y z
N MET A 1 64.00 -7.42 -67.57
CA MET A 1 64.33 -7.48 -66.13
C MET A 1 63.42 -6.52 -65.39
N LYS A 2 62.64 -7.05 -64.43
CA LYS A 2 62.25 -6.46 -63.13
C LYS A 2 61.62 -5.04 -63.15
N SER A 3 60.32 -4.94 -62.81
CA SER A 3 59.81 -4.45 -61.49
C SER A 3 59.75 -2.90 -61.43
N LEU A 4 58.79 -2.19 -60.82
CA LEU A 4 57.71 -2.50 -59.87
C LEU A 4 56.75 -1.28 -59.86
N ILE A 5 55.44 -1.55 -59.92
CA ILE A 5 54.29 -0.98 -59.17
C ILE A 5 54.40 0.44 -58.56
N THR A 6 53.43 1.32 -58.84
CA THR A 6 52.48 1.91 -57.84
C THR A 6 51.31 2.61 -58.54
N VAL A 7 50.11 2.00 -58.50
CA VAL A 7 48.82 2.67 -58.77
C VAL A 7 48.06 2.69 -57.46
N VAL A 8 47.75 3.89 -56.96
CA VAL A 8 46.95 4.10 -55.75
C VAL A 8 45.48 4.01 -56.12
N LEU A 9 44.79 2.95 -55.70
CA LEU A 9 43.33 2.90 -55.63
C LEU A 9 42.88 3.40 -54.26
N ALA A 10 42.11 4.49 -54.22
CA ALA A 10 41.36 4.90 -53.04
C ALA A 10 40.05 4.11 -52.97
N ALA A 11 39.92 3.22 -51.98
CA ALA A 11 38.67 2.56 -51.64
C ALA A 11 37.94 3.40 -50.58
N VAL A 12 36.76 3.92 -50.93
CA VAL A 12 35.82 4.54 -49.98
C VAL A 12 35.11 3.42 -49.22
N ALA A 13 35.45 3.24 -47.94
CA ALA A 13 34.71 2.37 -47.04
C ALA A 13 33.42 3.07 -46.57
N LEU A 14 32.25 2.60 -47.04
CA LEU A 14 30.99 2.92 -46.38
C LEU A 14 30.92 2.15 -45.05
N ALA A 15 31.15 2.84 -43.94
CA ALA A 15 30.78 2.34 -42.63
C ALA A 15 29.24 2.33 -42.52
N ARG A 16 28.65 1.14 -42.53
CA ARG A 16 27.24 0.95 -42.15
C ARG A 16 27.10 1.25 -40.66
N LEU A 17 26.50 2.38 -40.31
CA LEU A 17 25.97 2.60 -38.97
C LEU A 17 24.76 1.68 -38.79
N GLY A 18 24.99 0.48 -38.25
CA GLY A 18 23.92 -0.39 -37.80
C GLY A 18 23.27 0.24 -36.57
N VAL A 19 22.03 0.72 -36.72
CA VAL A 19 21.16 1.00 -35.56
C VAL A 19 20.93 -0.34 -34.88
N GLN A 20 21.57 -0.59 -33.74
CA GLN A 20 21.20 -1.74 -32.92
C GLN A 20 19.82 -1.45 -32.34
N ALA A 21 18.84 -2.30 -32.69
CA ALA A 21 17.53 -2.24 -32.07
C ALA A 21 17.70 -2.40 -30.54
N GLN A 22 16.99 -1.59 -29.77
CA GLN A 22 17.00 -1.64 -28.30
C GLN A 22 15.65 -2.12 -27.79
N GLN A 23 15.66 -2.86 -26.68
CA GLN A 23 14.47 -3.29 -25.97
C GLN A 23 13.99 -2.23 -24.98
N VAL A 24 12.67 -2.02 -24.93
CA VAL A 24 12.01 -1.13 -23.97
C VAL A 24 12.11 -1.68 -22.55
N ALA A 25 11.83 -0.85 -21.54
CA ALA A 25 11.72 -1.30 -20.16
C ALA A 25 10.72 -2.48 -20.04
N GLY A 26 11.10 -3.53 -19.31
CA GLY A 26 10.32 -4.77 -19.20
C GLY A 26 10.32 -5.68 -20.43
N GLY A 27 10.86 -5.23 -21.57
CA GLY A 27 10.95 -6.03 -22.79
C GLY A 27 11.90 -7.23 -22.64
N ARG A 28 11.57 -8.35 -23.30
CA ARG A 28 12.42 -9.54 -23.33
C ARG A 28 13.72 -9.22 -24.09
N CYS A 29 14.85 -9.50 -23.47
CA CYS A 29 16.19 -9.14 -23.99
C CYS A 29 17.16 -10.33 -24.05
N GLY A 30 16.66 -11.55 -23.84
CA GLY A 30 17.47 -12.77 -23.84
C GLY A 30 16.67 -14.05 -23.53
N GLY A 31 17.39 -15.16 -23.44
CA GLY A 31 16.88 -16.50 -23.20
C GLY A 31 17.18 -17.47 -24.37
N ALA A 32 17.16 -18.77 -24.13
CA ALA A 32 17.23 -19.79 -25.18
C ALA A 32 16.09 -19.56 -26.16
N ASN A 33 16.47 -19.54 -27.44
CA ASN A 33 15.60 -19.24 -28.59
C ASN A 33 15.18 -17.75 -28.74
N TRP A 34 15.77 -16.82 -27.98
CA TRP A 34 15.59 -15.40 -28.25
C TRP A 34 16.47 -14.94 -29.42
N HIS A 35 15.82 -14.45 -30.49
CA HIS A 35 16.49 -13.88 -31.67
C HIS A 35 16.30 -12.36 -31.81
N GLY A 36 15.63 -11.73 -30.85
CA GLY A 36 15.39 -10.30 -30.84
C GLY A 36 16.54 -9.50 -30.23
N PRO A 37 16.36 -8.17 -30.10
CA PRO A 37 17.41 -7.32 -29.56
C PRO A 37 17.78 -7.68 -28.11
N THR A 38 19.09 -7.65 -27.82
CA THR A 38 19.66 -8.02 -26.50
C THR A 38 20.14 -6.83 -25.68
N THR A 39 20.07 -5.63 -26.27
CA THR A 39 20.47 -4.37 -25.62
C THR A 39 19.22 -3.63 -25.16
N CYS A 40 19.19 -3.16 -23.93
CA CYS A 40 18.09 -2.37 -23.38
C CYS A 40 18.25 -0.88 -23.70
N ILE A 41 17.16 -0.11 -23.60
CA ILE A 41 17.21 1.35 -23.59
C ILE A 41 18.16 1.88 -22.50
N PRO A 42 18.75 3.08 -22.68
CA PRO A 42 19.62 3.68 -21.67
C PRO A 42 19.01 3.68 -20.27
N GLY A 43 19.84 3.40 -19.26
CA GLY A 43 19.40 3.30 -17.86
C GLY A 43 18.75 1.97 -17.49
N HIS A 44 18.72 0.99 -18.40
CA HIS A 44 18.25 -0.37 -18.14
C HIS A 44 19.32 -1.42 -18.49
N THR A 45 19.30 -2.53 -17.76
CA THR A 45 20.18 -3.69 -17.93
C THR A 45 19.33 -4.94 -18.13
N CYS A 46 19.73 -5.78 -19.10
CA CYS A 46 19.11 -7.07 -19.32
C CYS A 46 19.48 -8.03 -18.17
N LYS A 47 18.48 -8.58 -17.46
CA LYS A 47 18.68 -9.51 -16.35
C LYS A 47 17.84 -10.77 -16.53
N ASP A 48 18.42 -11.92 -16.20
CA ASP A 48 17.70 -13.18 -16.05
C ASP A 48 16.83 -13.12 -14.78
N ILE A 49 15.53 -13.39 -14.94
CA ILE A 49 14.53 -13.45 -13.86
C ILE A 49 14.06 -14.87 -13.56
N GLY A 50 14.81 -15.87 -14.04
CA GLY A 50 14.58 -17.29 -13.76
C GLY A 50 13.94 -18.01 -14.95
N GLY A 51 14.32 -19.28 -15.11
CA GLY A 51 13.76 -20.13 -16.16
C GLY A 51 14.04 -19.63 -17.58
N ASP A 52 15.19 -18.99 -17.81
CA ASP A 52 15.64 -18.54 -19.12
C ASP A 52 14.82 -17.37 -19.72
N ASN A 53 14.20 -16.61 -18.82
CA ASN A 53 13.44 -15.40 -19.11
C ASN A 53 14.29 -14.18 -18.76
N TRP A 54 14.73 -13.42 -19.76
CA TRP A 54 15.57 -12.24 -19.57
C TRP A 54 14.82 -10.97 -19.94
N GLN A 55 14.81 -9.96 -19.06
CA GLN A 55 14.09 -8.70 -19.28
C GLN A 55 14.92 -7.45 -18.93
N CYS A 56 14.54 -6.31 -19.50
CA CYS A 56 15.18 -5.02 -19.25
C CYS A 56 14.71 -4.36 -17.95
N PHE A 57 15.59 -4.30 -16.94
CA PHE A 57 15.33 -3.67 -15.64
C PHE A 57 16.15 -2.39 -15.46
N PRO A 58 15.67 -1.40 -14.68
CA PRO A 58 16.45 -0.22 -14.35
C PRO A 58 17.82 -0.56 -13.75
N SER A 59 18.89 0.02 -14.31
CA SER A 59 20.25 -0.11 -13.80
C SER A 59 20.43 0.73 -12.55
N LEU A 60 20.81 0.12 -11.43
CA LEU A 60 21.08 0.83 -10.16
C LEU A 60 22.23 1.86 -10.26
N GLU A 61 23.01 1.84 -11.35
CA GLU A 61 24.15 2.73 -11.58
C GLU A 61 23.78 4.15 -12.04
N ALA A 62 22.53 4.42 -12.42
CA ALA A 62 22.12 5.78 -12.82
C ALA A 62 21.97 6.76 -11.64
N ARG A 63 21.96 6.28 -10.38
CA ARG A 63 21.88 7.13 -9.18
C ARG A 63 23.25 7.52 -8.58
N ALA A 64 24.36 6.98 -9.10
CA ALA A 64 25.69 7.18 -8.52
C ALA A 64 26.63 8.01 -9.40
N LYS A 65 26.19 9.16 -9.93
CA LYS A 65 27.11 10.19 -10.45
C LYS A 65 26.70 11.60 -10.05
N ARG A 66 26.93 11.93 -8.78
CA ARG A 66 27.52 13.22 -8.38
C ARG A 66 28.35 13.05 -7.09
N GLY A 67 29.66 12.88 -7.31
CA GLY A 67 30.71 13.30 -6.37
C GLY A 67 31.04 12.34 -5.23
N GLN A 68 31.96 11.39 -5.47
CA GLN A 68 33.08 11.08 -4.57
C GLN A 68 34.09 10.14 -5.28
N ARG A 69 35.39 10.40 -5.06
CA ARG A 69 36.53 9.70 -5.69
C ARG A 69 36.71 8.29 -5.12
N PRO A 70 37.25 7.32 -5.88
CA PRO A 70 37.46 5.96 -5.39
C PRO A 70 38.70 5.89 -4.48
N MET A 71 38.53 5.30 -3.29
CA MET A 71 39.62 4.94 -2.38
C MET A 71 40.10 3.52 -2.71
N GLN A 72 41.41 3.36 -2.91
CA GLN A 72 42.06 2.10 -3.27
C GLN A 72 42.16 1.15 -2.07
N CYS A 73 41.94 -0.14 -2.34
CA CYS A 73 42.21 -1.24 -1.41
C CYS A 73 43.70 -1.60 -1.37
N THR A 74 44.24 -1.77 -0.17
CA THR A 74 45.47 -2.53 0.10
C THR A 74 45.27 -3.39 1.34
N GLY A 75 45.37 -4.72 1.23
CA GLY A 75 45.65 -5.62 2.37
C GLY A 75 47.16 -5.78 2.57
N PRO A 76 47.67 -6.74 3.40
CA PRO A 76 46.99 -7.69 4.29
C PRO A 76 47.60 -7.80 5.71
N ALA A 77 46.96 -8.51 6.64
CA ALA A 77 47.66 -9.35 7.65
C ALA A 77 46.74 -10.37 8.32
N ARG A 78 47.34 -11.51 8.66
CA ARG A 78 46.76 -12.81 9.04
C ARG A 78 46.84 -12.99 10.56
N SER A 79 45.81 -13.52 11.22
CA SER A 79 45.95 -14.21 12.53
C SER A 79 44.88 -15.28 12.75
N LYS A 80 45.30 -16.36 13.43
CA LYS A 80 44.73 -17.72 13.56
C LYS A 80 43.43 -17.83 14.38
N PRO A 81 42.69 -18.96 14.30
CA PRO A 81 41.45 -19.18 15.04
C PRO A 81 41.71 -19.75 16.44
N SER A 82 40.85 -19.40 17.41
CA SER A 82 40.76 -20.07 18.70
C SER A 82 39.35 -20.66 18.90
N ALA A 83 39.31 -21.81 19.56
CA ALA A 83 38.26 -22.80 19.59
C ALA A 83 36.95 -22.33 20.24
N SER A 84 35.82 -22.82 19.71
CA SER A 84 34.50 -22.73 20.34
C SER A 84 34.19 -24.02 21.09
N THR A 85 33.96 -23.91 22.40
CA THR A 85 33.48 -25.00 23.25
C THR A 85 31.96 -25.08 23.16
N MET A 86 31.42 -26.24 22.76
CA MET A 86 29.99 -26.54 22.83
C MET A 86 29.57 -26.75 24.29
N VAL A 87 28.51 -26.08 24.72
CA VAL A 87 27.80 -26.40 25.96
C VAL A 87 26.42 -26.95 25.60
N THR A 88 26.24 -28.23 25.88
CA THR A 88 24.98 -28.98 25.82
C THR A 88 24.08 -28.58 26.99
N TYR A 89 22.81 -28.28 26.71
CA TYR A 89 21.77 -28.10 27.73
C TYR A 89 20.84 -29.30 27.76
N THR A 90 20.67 -29.87 28.96
CA THR A 90 19.64 -30.89 29.27
C THR A 90 18.53 -30.20 30.07
N PRO A 91 17.23 -30.40 29.77
CA PRO A 91 16.16 -29.77 30.52
C PRO A 91 15.68 -30.66 31.68
N THR A 92 15.57 -30.09 32.87
CA THR A 92 14.81 -30.63 34.00
C THR A 92 13.67 -29.70 34.36
N THR A 93 12.46 -30.25 34.39
CA THR A 93 11.23 -29.62 34.85
C THR A 93 11.12 -29.70 36.37
N LYS A 94 10.67 -28.62 37.03
CA LYS A 94 9.86 -28.69 38.26
C LYS A 94 9.11 -27.38 38.53
N ARG A 95 7.92 -27.58 39.12
CA ARG A 95 6.80 -26.65 39.40
C ARG A 95 6.80 -26.32 40.90
N GLY A 96 6.42 -25.09 41.30
CA GLY A 96 5.97 -24.78 42.68
C GLY A 96 6.21 -23.33 43.20
N GLN A 97 5.12 -22.56 43.24
CA GLN A 97 4.73 -21.32 43.98
C GLN A 97 5.31 -21.11 45.43
N PRO A 98 5.04 -20.01 46.20
CA PRO A 98 4.73 -18.57 45.92
C PRO A 98 5.38 -17.49 46.88
N TYR A 99 5.11 -16.20 46.59
CA TYR A 99 5.06 -14.96 47.43
C TYR A 99 6.30 -14.15 47.95
N THR A 100 6.21 -12.84 47.66
CA THR A 100 6.61 -11.60 48.42
C THR A 100 8.08 -11.24 48.70
N THR A 101 8.57 -10.12 48.14
CA THR A 101 8.80 -8.80 48.82
C THR A 101 9.71 -7.90 47.98
N VAL A 102 9.40 -6.59 47.98
CA VAL A 102 10.20 -5.48 47.43
C VAL A 102 11.22 -5.04 48.49
N PRO A 103 12.47 -4.67 48.11
CA PRO A 103 12.89 -3.29 48.41
C PRO A 103 13.83 -2.64 47.35
N THR A 104 13.51 -1.37 47.05
CA THR A 104 14.36 -0.17 46.87
C THR A 104 15.61 -0.16 45.96
N SER A 105 15.59 0.81 45.04
CA SER A 105 16.71 1.35 44.23
C SER A 105 17.92 1.85 45.02
N PRO A 106 19.04 2.08 44.31
CA PRO A 106 19.55 3.45 44.26
C PRO A 106 19.76 3.97 42.83
N SER A 107 19.53 5.28 42.70
CA SER A 107 19.72 6.12 41.52
C SER A 107 21.16 6.08 40.97
N VAL A 108 21.29 6.05 39.64
CA VAL A 108 22.52 6.44 38.94
C VAL A 108 22.20 7.58 37.99
N ALA A 109 22.97 8.66 38.14
CA ALA A 109 22.80 9.94 37.50
C ALA A 109 23.10 9.90 36.00
N ILE A 110 22.32 10.68 35.25
CA ILE A 110 22.47 11.01 33.83
C ILE A 110 23.54 12.10 33.69
N PRO A 111 24.52 12.00 32.78
CA PRO A 111 25.34 13.14 32.43
C PRO A 111 24.63 14.02 31.39
N THR A 112 24.40 15.28 31.78
CA THR A 112 23.90 16.38 30.97
C THR A 112 24.91 16.74 29.88
N ILE A 113 24.51 16.66 28.60
CA ILE A 113 25.26 17.25 27.49
C ILE A 113 24.80 18.70 27.33
N VAL A 114 25.70 19.62 27.69
CA VAL A 114 25.54 21.07 27.49
C VAL A 114 25.81 21.38 26.02
N THR A 115 24.79 21.87 25.31
CA THR A 115 24.95 22.50 23.99
C THR A 115 25.23 23.99 24.16
N SER A 116 26.33 24.46 23.58
CA SER A 116 26.67 25.89 23.48
C SER A 116 26.51 26.33 22.02
N PRO A 117 25.82 27.45 21.72
CA PRO A 117 25.68 27.93 20.35
C PRO A 117 26.87 28.81 19.95
N ALA A 118 27.66 28.35 18.98
CA ALA A 118 28.65 29.18 18.30
C ALA A 118 28.04 29.70 16.98
N THR A 119 27.79 31.01 16.93
CA THR A 119 27.36 31.74 15.75
C THR A 119 28.57 31.96 14.83
N VAL A 120 28.53 31.46 13.60
CA VAL A 120 29.50 31.82 12.55
C VAL A 120 28.74 32.40 11.37
N THR A 121 28.93 33.70 11.16
CA THR A 121 28.40 34.47 10.03
C THR A 121 29.42 34.42 8.89
N HIS A 122 29.07 33.79 7.76
CA HIS A 122 29.77 33.99 6.50
C HIS A 122 28.78 34.51 5.45
N ARG A 123 28.92 35.80 5.14
CA ARG A 123 28.22 36.50 4.07
C ARG A 123 29.11 36.44 2.83
N ALA A 124 28.77 35.60 1.86
CA ALA A 124 29.39 35.62 0.54
C ALA A 124 28.41 36.27 -0.45
N THR A 125 28.81 37.42 -0.99
CA THR A 125 28.05 38.15 -2.01
C THR A 125 28.52 37.65 -3.37
N VAL A 126 27.63 37.02 -4.14
CA VAL A 126 27.90 36.59 -5.51
C VAL A 126 27.26 37.62 -6.45
N THR A 127 28.11 38.39 -7.14
CA THR A 127 27.69 39.32 -8.19
C THR A 127 27.57 38.55 -9.51
N LEU A 128 26.37 38.47 -10.08
CA LEU A 128 26.13 37.90 -11.41
C LEU A 128 26.08 39.03 -12.45
N THR A 129 27.05 39.06 -13.36
CA THR A 129 27.03 39.90 -14.57
C THR A 129 26.38 39.12 -15.70
N PHE A 130 25.26 39.64 -16.22
CA PHE A 130 24.62 39.12 -17.45
C PHE A 130 25.13 39.89 -18.67
N THR A 131 25.63 39.16 -19.66
CA THR A 131 25.83 39.66 -21.03
C THR A 131 24.69 39.14 -21.92
N PRO A 132 24.01 40.00 -22.71
CA PRO A 132 22.97 39.55 -23.62
C PRO A 132 23.59 38.91 -24.88
N ILE A 133 23.21 37.67 -25.18
CA ILE A 133 23.48 37.01 -26.46
C ILE A 133 22.22 37.10 -27.31
N THR A 134 22.30 37.82 -28.42
CA THR A 134 21.28 37.87 -29.46
C THR A 134 21.33 36.60 -30.29
N THR A 135 20.26 35.79 -30.27
CA THR A 135 20.09 34.65 -31.16
C THR A 135 19.08 35.00 -32.27
N THR A 136 19.53 34.85 -33.51
CA THR A 136 18.72 34.98 -34.73
C THR A 136 17.81 33.77 -34.89
N SER A 137 16.53 34.01 -35.15
CA SER A 137 15.49 32.99 -35.35
C SER A 137 15.47 32.49 -36.80
N THR A 138 15.64 31.18 -37.00
CA THR A 138 15.38 30.49 -38.27
C THR A 138 14.02 29.77 -38.18
N PRO A 139 13.14 29.78 -39.20
CA PRO A 139 11.82 29.16 -39.13
C PRO A 139 11.89 27.63 -39.10
N ALA A 140 11.17 27.00 -38.17
CA ALA A 140 11.04 25.55 -38.09
C ALA A 140 9.99 25.02 -39.10
N ALA A 141 10.29 23.87 -39.70
CA ALA A 141 9.40 23.12 -40.60
C ALA A 141 8.18 22.55 -39.83
N PRO A 142 7.03 22.35 -40.49
CA PRO A 142 5.81 21.89 -39.82
C PRO A 142 5.97 20.46 -39.32
N THR A 143 5.91 20.30 -38.00
CA THR A 143 5.92 19.00 -37.34
C THR A 143 4.47 18.51 -37.28
N SER A 144 4.17 17.41 -37.96
CA SER A 144 2.88 16.73 -37.84
C SER A 144 2.72 16.22 -36.42
N THR A 145 1.78 16.80 -35.67
CA THR A 145 1.38 16.34 -34.34
C THR A 145 0.77 14.93 -34.47
N PRO A 146 1.28 13.91 -33.77
CA PRO A 146 0.55 12.65 -33.64
C PRO A 146 -0.77 12.95 -32.92
N ALA A 147 -1.88 12.49 -33.50
CA ALA A 147 -3.18 12.56 -32.88
C ALA A 147 -3.13 11.95 -31.47
N ALA A 148 -3.78 12.62 -30.51
CA ALA A 148 -4.00 12.08 -29.18
C ALA A 148 -4.64 10.68 -29.29
N PRO A 149 -4.20 9.68 -28.50
CA PRO A 149 -4.86 8.39 -28.51
C PRO A 149 -6.31 8.61 -28.05
N THR A 150 -7.23 8.31 -28.95
CA THR A 150 -8.65 8.12 -28.65
C THR A 150 -8.79 7.14 -27.49
N GLY A 151 -9.66 7.49 -26.54
CA GLY A 151 -9.79 6.85 -25.22
C GLY A 151 -9.68 5.34 -25.25
N THR A 152 -8.87 4.81 -24.33
CA THR A 152 -8.84 3.40 -23.99
C THR A 152 -10.26 2.98 -23.62
N ASN A 153 -10.86 2.08 -24.41
CA ASN A 153 -11.92 1.22 -23.91
C ASN A 153 -11.43 0.67 -22.57
N GLY A 154 -12.15 0.93 -21.47
CA GLY A 154 -11.78 0.40 -20.15
C GLY A 154 -11.62 -1.12 -20.20
N ALA A 155 -10.99 -1.71 -19.18
CA ALA A 155 -10.78 -3.17 -19.09
C ALA A 155 -12.07 -3.99 -19.35
N CYS A 156 -13.23 -3.36 -19.12
CA CYS A 156 -14.55 -3.93 -19.33
C CYS A 156 -15.41 -2.97 -20.18
N PRO A 157 -16.26 -3.49 -21.08
CA PRO A 157 -17.23 -2.67 -21.80
C PRO A 157 -18.23 -1.99 -20.84
N HIS A 158 -18.68 -0.77 -21.16
CA HIS A 158 -19.70 -0.02 -20.42
C HIS A 158 -19.40 0.15 -18.91
N SER A 159 -18.13 0.42 -18.57
CA SER A 159 -17.67 0.58 -17.18
C SER A 159 -17.81 2.00 -16.65
N THR A 160 -18.11 2.11 -15.35
CA THR A 160 -17.97 3.33 -14.55
C THR A 160 -16.70 3.22 -13.72
N LYS A 161 -15.82 4.22 -13.80
CA LYS A 161 -14.58 4.25 -13.01
C LYS A 161 -14.87 4.33 -11.51
N PHE A 162 -14.04 3.68 -10.72
CA PHE A 162 -14.07 3.84 -9.27
C PHE A 162 -13.70 5.28 -8.88
N LYS A 163 -14.43 5.84 -7.92
CA LYS A 163 -14.04 7.12 -7.32
C LYS A 163 -12.83 6.95 -6.41
N TYR A 164 -12.75 5.80 -5.73
CA TYR A 164 -11.71 5.46 -4.76
C TYR A 164 -11.07 4.13 -5.16
N PHE A 165 -9.85 4.16 -5.70
CA PHE A 165 -9.13 2.94 -6.09
C PHE A 165 -7.74 2.96 -5.50
N GLY A 166 -7.35 1.87 -4.84
CA GLY A 166 -6.33 1.99 -3.82
C GLY A 166 -5.79 0.70 -3.23
N VAL A 167 -5.05 0.88 -2.14
CA VAL A 167 -4.29 -0.18 -1.46
C VAL A 167 -4.39 0.02 0.05
N ASN A 168 -4.62 -1.06 0.79
CA ASN A 168 -4.47 -1.09 2.24
C ASN A 168 -2.99 -0.91 2.62
N GLN A 169 -2.72 -0.10 3.64
CA GLN A 169 -1.38 0.30 4.07
C GLN A 169 -1.23 -0.10 5.54
N SER A 170 -0.91 -1.38 5.71
CA SER A 170 -0.89 -2.09 6.98
C SER A 170 0.45 -1.94 7.70
N GLY A 171 0.43 -2.18 9.01
CA GLY A 171 1.59 -2.23 9.88
C GLY A 171 1.28 -1.68 11.28
N ALA A 172 0.42 -0.68 11.40
CA ALA A 172 0.18 0.00 12.68
C ALA A 172 -0.70 -0.84 13.62
N GLU A 173 -1.42 -1.81 13.08
CA GLU A 173 -2.22 -2.82 13.75
C GLU A 173 -1.46 -4.10 14.10
N PHE A 174 -0.25 -4.31 13.55
CA PHE A 174 0.51 -5.56 13.73
C PHE A 174 0.73 -5.91 15.20
N THR A 175 0.83 -7.20 15.48
CA THR A 175 0.95 -7.74 16.84
C THR A 175 -0.20 -7.26 17.77
N PRO A 176 -1.47 -7.57 17.45
CA PRO A 176 -2.64 -7.09 18.21
C PRO A 176 -2.79 -7.71 19.60
N GLY A 177 -1.87 -8.59 20.03
CA GLY A 177 -1.81 -9.08 21.41
C GLY A 177 -0.89 -8.25 22.32
N ASN A 178 -0.10 -7.33 21.76
CA ASN A 178 0.87 -6.54 22.51
C ASN A 178 0.50 -5.06 22.49
N HIS A 179 -0.19 -4.63 23.54
CA HIS A 179 -0.66 -3.24 23.72
C HIS A 179 -0.05 -2.60 24.98
N PRO A 180 0.55 -1.40 24.87
CA PRO A 180 0.64 -0.57 23.66
C PRO A 180 1.66 -1.10 22.62
N GLY A 181 2.57 -1.99 23.03
CA GLY A 181 3.71 -2.39 22.18
C GLY A 181 4.70 -1.24 21.97
N VAL A 182 5.69 -1.44 21.09
CA VAL A 182 6.73 -0.47 20.76
C VAL A 182 6.85 -0.32 19.25
N LYS A 183 6.72 0.91 18.76
CA LYS A 183 6.94 1.27 17.36
C LYS A 183 8.33 0.83 16.89
N GLY A 184 8.41 0.22 15.71
CA GLY A 184 9.66 -0.32 15.15
C GLY A 184 10.04 -1.70 15.69
N ARG A 185 9.24 -2.27 16.59
CA ARG A 185 9.33 -3.68 17.00
C ARG A 185 8.01 -4.44 16.85
N ASP A 186 6.95 -3.91 17.45
CA ASP A 186 5.65 -4.58 17.51
C ASP A 186 4.72 -4.12 16.38
N PHE A 187 4.88 -2.87 15.93
CA PHE A 187 4.13 -2.25 14.84
C PHE A 187 4.97 -1.19 14.12
N ILE A 188 4.54 -0.78 12.94
CA ILE A 188 5.17 0.27 12.15
C ILE A 188 4.11 1.04 11.34
N TRP A 189 4.41 2.26 10.91
CA TRP A 189 3.52 3.03 10.04
C TRP A 189 3.92 2.88 8.57
N PRO A 190 2.98 3.07 7.63
CA PRO A 190 3.28 3.02 6.20
C PRO A 190 4.44 3.94 5.80
N GLU A 191 5.29 3.45 4.90
CA GLU A 191 6.38 4.25 4.37
C GLU A 191 5.88 5.24 3.31
N THR A 192 6.33 6.49 3.41
CA THR A 192 5.98 7.53 2.43
C THR A 192 6.39 7.19 0.99
N SER A 193 7.47 6.43 0.81
CA SER A 193 7.90 5.90 -0.50
C SER A 193 6.93 4.89 -1.10
N SER A 194 6.28 4.07 -0.27
CA SER A 194 5.22 3.14 -0.73
C SER A 194 4.00 3.93 -1.20
N LEU A 195 3.58 4.92 -0.41
CA LEU A 195 2.46 5.82 -0.77
C LEU A 195 2.73 6.56 -2.09
N ASP A 196 3.94 7.09 -2.25
CA ASP A 196 4.38 7.80 -3.47
C ASP A 196 4.33 6.89 -4.68
N PHE A 197 4.84 5.67 -4.56
CA PHE A 197 4.81 4.69 -5.63
C PHE A 197 3.38 4.47 -6.15
N PHE A 198 2.40 4.28 -5.28
CA PHE A 198 1.02 4.06 -5.70
C PHE A 198 0.36 5.33 -6.27
N LEU A 199 0.61 6.50 -5.65
CA LEU A 199 0.13 7.79 -6.17
C LEU A 199 0.67 8.05 -7.59
N GLU A 200 1.95 7.74 -7.85
CA GLU A 200 2.59 7.88 -9.16
C GLU A 200 2.02 6.92 -10.21
N HIS A 201 1.52 5.74 -9.79
CA HIS A 201 0.80 4.82 -10.67
C HIS A 201 -0.67 5.23 -10.87
N GLY A 202 -1.17 6.23 -10.13
CA GLY A 202 -2.51 6.81 -10.27
C GLY A 202 -3.52 6.33 -9.21
N PHE A 203 -3.11 5.50 -8.25
CA PHE A 203 -3.99 5.11 -7.15
C PHE A 203 -4.25 6.33 -6.29
N ASN A 204 -5.44 6.44 -5.73
CA ASN A 204 -5.86 7.65 -5.04
C ASN A 204 -6.37 7.43 -3.62
N THR A 205 -6.47 6.19 -3.14
CA THR A 205 -7.07 5.89 -1.84
C THR A 205 -6.20 4.90 -1.06
N PHE A 206 -6.01 5.16 0.23
CA PHE A 206 -5.19 4.31 1.10
C PHE A 206 -5.93 4.07 2.40
N ARG A 207 -6.17 2.79 2.74
CA ARG A 207 -6.77 2.40 4.01
C ARG A 207 -5.69 2.07 5.01
N ILE A 208 -5.79 2.63 6.22
CA ILE A 208 -4.73 2.64 7.23
C ILE A 208 -5.24 1.90 8.45
N PRO A 209 -5.05 0.56 8.52
CA PRO A 209 -5.34 -0.23 9.71
C PRO A 209 -4.56 0.27 10.92
N PHE A 210 -5.22 0.40 12.06
CA PHE A 210 -4.63 0.69 13.37
C PHE A 210 -5.45 0.03 14.48
N THR A 211 -4.92 -0.14 15.69
CA THR A 211 -5.70 -0.74 16.80
C THR A 211 -6.28 0.31 17.75
N MET A 212 -7.53 0.10 18.15
CA MET A 212 -8.20 0.91 19.16
C MET A 212 -7.48 0.88 20.51
N GLU A 213 -6.81 -0.22 20.86
CA GLU A 213 -6.05 -0.37 22.11
C GLU A 213 -4.77 0.46 22.13
N ARG A 214 -4.13 0.70 20.97
CA ARG A 214 -3.00 1.63 20.87
C ARG A 214 -3.48 3.07 20.84
N MET A 215 -4.62 3.32 20.20
CA MET A 215 -5.25 4.64 20.20
C MET A 215 -5.77 5.01 21.59
N SER A 216 -6.44 4.10 22.29
CA SER A 216 -7.03 4.26 23.63
C SER A 216 -6.53 3.12 24.52
N PRO A 217 -5.45 3.34 25.31
CA PRO A 217 -4.82 2.28 26.10
C PRO A 217 -5.80 1.53 27.02
N PRO A 218 -5.73 0.17 27.10
CA PRO A 218 -6.61 -0.63 27.95
C PRO A 218 -6.64 -0.20 29.42
N GLY A 219 -5.53 0.32 29.93
CA GLY A 219 -5.44 0.85 31.30
C GLY A 219 -6.37 2.03 31.60
N THR A 220 -6.82 2.75 30.57
CA THR A 220 -7.80 3.85 30.67
C THR A 220 -9.15 3.52 30.03
N GLY A 221 -9.27 2.34 29.43
CA GLY A 221 -10.47 1.87 28.72
C GLY A 221 -10.75 2.61 27.42
N LEU A 222 -11.75 2.12 26.68
CA LEU A 222 -12.17 2.69 25.40
C LEU A 222 -12.61 4.16 25.52
N GLY A 223 -13.25 4.53 26.63
CA GLY A 223 -13.64 5.92 26.92
C GLY A 223 -12.46 6.85 27.24
N GLY A 224 -11.26 6.31 27.50
CA GLY A 224 -10.07 7.03 27.94
C GLY A 224 -9.50 8.05 26.92
N PRO A 225 -8.48 8.82 27.33
CA PRO A 225 -7.76 9.72 26.44
C PRO A 225 -7.02 8.92 25.35
N PHE A 226 -6.78 9.57 24.21
CA PHE A 226 -5.95 8.98 23.18
C PHE A 226 -4.47 9.03 23.53
N ASP A 227 -3.73 7.99 23.14
CA ASP A 227 -2.27 8.03 23.16
C ASP A 227 -1.79 9.07 22.14
N SER A 228 -1.14 10.12 22.64
CA SER A 228 -0.74 11.26 21.81
C SER A 228 0.31 10.92 20.76
N ALA A 229 1.19 9.94 21.03
CA ALA A 229 2.23 9.56 20.09
C ALA A 229 1.63 8.74 18.95
N TYR A 230 0.78 7.76 19.27
CA TYR A 230 0.11 6.92 18.28
C TYR A 230 -0.88 7.73 17.41
N LEU A 231 -1.67 8.62 18.02
CA LEU A 231 -2.50 9.56 17.27
C LEU A 231 -1.66 10.51 16.40
N GLY A 232 -0.53 11.01 16.93
CA GLY A 232 0.39 11.88 16.20
C GLY A 232 0.92 11.23 14.93
N ASP A 233 1.29 9.95 15.01
CA ASP A 233 1.73 9.18 13.85
C ASP A 233 0.59 8.93 12.83
N LEU A 234 -0.62 8.56 13.29
CA LEU A 234 -1.78 8.43 12.39
C LEU A 234 -2.03 9.73 11.62
N LYS A 235 -2.01 10.86 12.33
CA LYS A 235 -2.18 12.19 11.73
C LYS A 235 -1.07 12.50 10.72
N ALA A 236 0.16 12.11 11.00
CA ALA A 236 1.27 12.29 10.06
C ALA A 236 1.05 11.50 8.76
N THR A 237 0.68 10.23 8.85
CA THR A 237 0.37 9.39 7.67
C THR A 237 -0.84 9.94 6.89
N VAL A 238 -1.93 10.28 7.57
CA VAL A 238 -3.13 10.88 6.96
C VAL A 238 -2.80 12.20 6.25
N ASN A 239 -2.07 13.09 6.90
CA ASN A 239 -1.69 14.39 6.31
C ASN A 239 -0.76 14.23 5.12
N TYR A 240 0.12 13.23 5.13
CA TYR A 240 0.98 12.95 3.98
C TYR A 240 0.15 12.53 2.75
N ILE A 241 -0.74 11.56 2.92
CA ILE A 241 -1.63 11.06 1.87
C ILE A 241 -2.49 12.18 1.30
N THR A 242 -3.18 12.90 2.20
CA THR A 242 -4.15 13.93 1.81
C THR A 242 -3.49 15.18 1.26
N GLY A 243 -2.30 15.56 1.76
CA GLY A 243 -1.48 16.64 1.21
C GLY A 243 -0.97 16.38 -0.21
N LYS A 244 -0.88 15.11 -0.62
CA LYS A 244 -0.59 14.70 -2.01
C LYS A 244 -1.84 14.49 -2.86
N GLY A 245 -3.02 14.79 -2.32
CA GLY A 245 -4.28 14.67 -3.02
C GLY A 245 -4.93 13.29 -2.96
N GLY A 246 -4.35 12.31 -2.25
CA GLY A 246 -4.97 11.02 -1.99
C GLY A 246 -6.04 11.08 -0.89
N PHE A 247 -6.87 10.04 -0.80
CA PHE A 247 -7.83 9.82 0.27
C PHE A 247 -7.25 8.87 1.31
N ALA A 248 -7.43 9.18 2.58
CA ALA A 248 -7.00 8.36 3.70
C ALA A 248 -8.21 7.75 4.41
N VAL A 249 -8.40 6.44 4.29
CA VAL A 249 -9.41 5.69 5.05
C VAL A 249 -8.79 5.33 6.40
N ILE A 250 -9.33 5.85 7.50
CA ILE A 250 -8.88 5.48 8.85
C ILE A 250 -9.68 4.28 9.33
N ASP A 251 -8.99 3.19 9.67
CA ASP A 251 -9.58 1.89 9.95
C ASP A 251 -9.15 1.38 11.35
N PRO A 252 -10.03 1.44 12.36
CA PRO A 252 -9.84 0.70 13.59
C PRO A 252 -10.02 -0.80 13.30
N HIS A 253 -8.89 -1.49 13.20
CA HIS A 253 -8.77 -2.87 12.73
C HIS A 253 -9.06 -3.89 13.83
N ASN A 254 -10.29 -3.86 14.34
CA ASN A 254 -10.61 -4.36 15.67
C ASN A 254 -11.68 -5.46 15.74
N TYR A 255 -12.31 -5.87 14.64
CA TYR A 255 -13.28 -6.98 14.62
C TYR A 255 -14.47 -6.78 15.57
N MET A 256 -14.87 -5.52 15.75
CA MET A 256 -15.82 -5.06 16.76
C MET A 256 -15.45 -5.45 18.20
N ARG A 257 -14.16 -5.63 18.48
CA ARG A 257 -13.62 -5.99 19.79
C ARG A 257 -12.65 -4.94 20.31
N TYR A 258 -12.64 -4.80 21.63
CA TYR A 258 -11.66 -4.01 22.35
C TYR A 258 -11.20 -4.80 23.57
N ASN A 259 -9.88 -4.92 23.73
CA ASN A 259 -9.26 -5.69 24.80
C ASN A 259 -9.78 -7.15 24.87
N GLY A 260 -9.95 -7.75 23.69
CA GLY A 260 -10.39 -9.15 23.52
C GLY A 260 -11.90 -9.40 23.66
N ALA A 261 -12.70 -8.41 24.07
CA ALA A 261 -14.15 -8.55 24.23
C ALA A 261 -14.92 -7.80 23.15
N LEU A 262 -16.12 -8.28 22.78
CA LEU A 262 -17.02 -7.53 21.91
C LEU A 262 -17.36 -6.18 22.55
N ILE A 263 -17.34 -5.13 21.74
CA ILE A 263 -17.81 -3.81 22.17
C ILE A 263 -19.34 -3.86 22.13
N THR A 264 -19.98 -3.73 23.29
CA THR A 264 -21.44 -3.76 23.45
C THR A 264 -22.02 -2.45 23.99
N ASP A 265 -21.17 -1.52 24.41
CA ASP A 265 -21.57 -0.18 24.86
C ASP A 265 -21.47 0.79 23.68
N ASP A 266 -22.62 1.00 23.02
CA ASP A 266 -22.80 1.88 21.88
C ASP A 266 -22.55 3.35 22.23
N ASN A 267 -22.91 3.81 23.44
CA ASN A 267 -22.66 5.18 23.90
C ASN A 267 -21.16 5.48 24.04
N THR A 268 -20.41 4.54 24.62
CA THR A 268 -18.95 4.66 24.72
C THR A 268 -18.30 4.63 23.34
N PHE A 269 -18.78 3.77 22.43
CA PHE A 269 -18.27 3.68 21.06
C PHE A 269 -18.59 4.93 20.22
N GLU A 270 -19.81 5.47 20.34
CA GLU A 270 -20.22 6.75 19.74
C GLU A 270 -19.31 7.88 20.23
N SER A 271 -19.07 7.95 21.54
CA SER A 271 -18.19 8.95 22.15
C SER A 271 -16.74 8.81 21.68
N TRP A 272 -16.26 7.58 21.51
CA TRP A 272 -14.94 7.30 20.95
C TRP A 272 -14.82 7.82 19.50
N TRP A 273 -15.81 7.52 18.67
CA TRP A 273 -15.87 7.99 17.29
C TRP A 273 -15.96 9.51 17.18
N LYS A 274 -16.73 10.16 18.06
CA LYS A 274 -16.78 11.63 18.12
C LYS A 274 -15.42 12.24 18.44
N LYS A 275 -14.67 11.67 19.40
CA LYS A 275 -13.31 12.11 19.74
C LYS A 275 -12.38 11.97 18.53
N LEU A 276 -12.36 10.80 17.90
CA LEU A 276 -11.48 10.53 16.75
C LEU A 276 -11.82 11.42 15.55
N ALA A 277 -13.10 11.50 15.17
CA ALA A 277 -13.53 12.32 14.05
C ALA A 277 -13.24 13.82 14.27
N THR A 278 -13.23 14.30 15.52
CA THR A 278 -12.85 15.69 15.85
C THR A 278 -11.42 16.02 15.42
N GLU A 279 -10.50 15.06 15.47
CA GLU A 279 -9.10 15.22 15.05
C GLU A 279 -8.95 15.40 13.53
N PHE A 280 -9.94 14.94 12.75
CA PHE A 280 -9.87 14.85 11.29
C PHE A 280 -10.96 15.63 10.55
N LYS A 281 -11.96 16.19 11.23
CA LYS A 281 -13.13 16.82 10.60
C LYS A 281 -12.81 17.93 9.60
N GLY A 282 -11.65 18.59 9.74
CA GLY A 282 -11.20 19.64 8.83
C GLY A 282 -10.53 19.14 7.53
N ASN A 283 -10.36 17.83 7.36
CA ASN A 283 -9.72 17.22 6.20
C ASN A 283 -10.75 16.44 5.37
N ASP A 284 -11.16 17.01 4.24
CA ASP A 284 -12.20 16.46 3.35
C ASP A 284 -11.79 15.20 2.59
N LYS A 285 -10.49 14.86 2.61
CA LYS A 285 -9.92 13.65 2.02
C LYS A 285 -9.78 12.50 3.02
N VAL A 286 -10.23 12.68 4.27
CA VAL A 286 -10.38 11.57 5.21
C VAL A 286 -11.67 10.81 4.90
N ILE A 287 -11.63 9.49 5.03
CA ILE A 287 -12.77 8.58 5.00
C ILE A 287 -12.75 7.81 6.32
N PHE A 288 -13.91 7.68 6.97
CA PHE A 288 -14.02 6.98 8.25
C PHE A 288 -14.52 5.56 8.03
N ASP A 289 -13.72 4.53 8.33
CA ASP A 289 -14.17 3.13 8.41
C ASP A 289 -14.48 2.82 9.87
N ILE A 290 -15.73 2.45 10.17
CA ILE A 290 -16.20 2.37 11.57
C ILE A 290 -15.52 1.25 12.35
N ASN A 291 -15.35 0.09 11.71
CA ASN A 291 -14.60 -1.02 12.28
C ASN A 291 -14.35 -2.08 11.23
N ASN A 292 -13.15 -2.64 11.23
CA ASN A 292 -12.82 -3.79 10.42
C ASN A 292 -13.63 -5.03 10.83
N GLU A 293 -14.25 -5.69 9.85
CA GLU A 293 -14.74 -7.08 9.93
C GLU A 293 -15.42 -7.53 11.25
N PRO A 294 -16.51 -6.89 11.69
CA PRO A 294 -17.34 -7.44 12.76
C PRO A 294 -17.64 -8.94 12.53
N ASN A 295 -17.42 -9.76 13.55
CA ASN A 295 -17.65 -11.20 13.50
C ASN A 295 -17.95 -11.78 14.88
N GLY A 296 -18.70 -12.89 14.94
CA GLY A 296 -19.19 -13.45 16.21
C GLY A 296 -20.18 -12.55 16.94
N ILE A 297 -20.80 -11.62 16.21
CA ILE A 297 -21.80 -10.64 16.65
C ILE A 297 -22.99 -10.73 15.67
N SER A 298 -24.23 -10.50 16.12
CA SER A 298 -25.40 -10.55 15.21
C SER A 298 -25.37 -9.42 14.18
N ALA A 299 -26.13 -9.55 13.09
CA ALA A 299 -26.24 -8.47 12.10
C ALA A 299 -26.92 -7.23 12.70
N GLU A 300 -27.88 -7.44 13.62
CA GLU A 300 -28.62 -6.40 14.33
C GLU A 300 -27.76 -5.64 15.34
N ASP A 301 -26.96 -6.35 16.13
CA ASP A 301 -26.01 -5.71 17.06
C ASP A 301 -24.89 -5.00 16.30
N THR A 302 -24.42 -5.59 15.18
CA THR A 302 -23.45 -4.92 14.30
C THR A 302 -24.03 -3.62 13.75
N PHE A 303 -25.28 -3.65 13.27
CA PHE A 303 -25.99 -2.44 12.83
C PHE A 303 -26.05 -1.38 13.93
N THR A 304 -26.37 -1.76 15.17
CA THR A 304 -26.41 -0.85 16.32
C THR A 304 -25.06 -0.15 16.51
N MET A 305 -23.96 -0.90 16.48
CA MET A 305 -22.62 -0.34 16.62
C MET A 305 -22.21 0.54 15.42
N MET A 306 -22.55 0.14 14.19
CA MET A 306 -22.31 0.96 13.00
C MET A 306 -23.09 2.28 13.06
N GLN A 307 -24.36 2.27 13.48
CA GLN A 307 -25.15 3.49 13.62
C GLN A 307 -24.58 4.39 14.72
N ALA A 308 -24.10 3.84 15.83
CA ALA A 308 -23.42 4.60 16.88
C ALA A 308 -22.14 5.28 16.37
N GLY A 309 -21.34 4.58 15.56
CA GLY A 309 -20.18 5.19 14.89
C GLY A 309 -20.57 6.34 13.95
N VAL A 310 -21.61 6.15 13.12
CA VAL A 310 -22.15 7.22 12.25
C VAL A 310 -22.56 8.44 13.08
N ASN A 311 -23.34 8.23 14.14
CA ASN A 311 -23.81 9.29 15.02
C ASN A 311 -22.62 10.06 15.63
N GLY A 312 -21.63 9.35 16.15
CA GLY A 312 -20.45 9.92 16.80
C GLY A 312 -19.62 10.77 15.83
N ILE A 313 -19.37 10.23 14.64
CA ILE A 313 -18.66 10.96 13.57
C ILE A 313 -19.42 12.24 13.23
N ARG A 314 -20.73 12.17 12.96
CA ARG A 314 -21.52 13.36 12.61
C ARG A 314 -21.63 14.37 13.76
N ALA A 315 -21.70 13.91 15.01
CA ALA A 315 -21.71 14.75 16.20
C ALA A 315 -20.39 15.54 16.41
N SER A 316 -19.30 15.17 15.74
CA SER A 316 -18.06 15.96 15.73
C SER A 316 -18.09 17.17 14.78
N GLY A 317 -19.06 17.19 13.85
CA GLY A 317 -19.15 18.14 12.73
C GLY A 317 -18.47 17.64 11.44
N ALA A 318 -18.04 16.39 11.38
CA ALA A 318 -17.43 15.77 10.22
C ALA A 318 -18.45 15.46 9.11
N THR A 319 -18.16 15.85 7.87
CA THR A 319 -19.02 15.66 6.67
C THR A 319 -18.48 14.60 5.68
N GLN A 320 -17.33 14.01 6.00
CA GLN A 320 -16.60 13.03 5.20
C GLN A 320 -17.42 11.75 4.91
N LEU A 321 -16.96 10.95 3.95
CA LEU A 321 -17.54 9.63 3.67
C LEU A 321 -17.37 8.73 4.90
N ILE A 322 -18.43 8.00 5.26
CA ILE A 322 -18.41 6.97 6.30
C ILE A 322 -18.63 5.60 5.67
N LEU A 323 -17.76 4.65 6.01
CA LEU A 323 -17.83 3.25 5.61
C LEU A 323 -18.37 2.43 6.78
N VAL A 324 -19.42 1.64 6.52
CA VAL A 324 -20.05 0.77 7.52
C VAL A 324 -19.86 -0.70 7.15
N SER A 325 -19.47 -1.52 8.11
CA SER A 325 -19.15 -2.94 7.93
C SER A 325 -20.23 -3.84 8.53
N GLY A 326 -20.52 -4.96 7.88
CA GLY A 326 -21.43 -6.01 8.35
C GLY A 326 -20.79 -7.05 9.27
N THR A 327 -21.62 -7.94 9.83
CA THR A 327 -21.14 -9.17 10.48
C THR A 327 -20.56 -10.15 9.46
N SER A 328 -20.10 -11.33 9.91
CA SER A 328 -19.50 -12.37 9.08
C SER A 328 -18.33 -11.82 8.26
N PHE A 329 -17.47 -11.04 8.92
CA PHE A 329 -16.29 -10.41 8.33
C PHE A 329 -16.64 -9.46 7.17
N THR A 330 -17.85 -8.89 7.19
CA THR A 330 -18.38 -8.03 6.13
C THR A 330 -18.24 -8.60 4.71
N GLY A 331 -18.25 -9.93 4.58
CA GLY A 331 -18.01 -10.62 3.30
C GLY A 331 -19.12 -10.34 2.28
N ALA A 332 -18.75 -9.96 1.04
CA ALA A 332 -19.74 -9.70 0.00
C ALA A 332 -20.55 -10.97 -0.38
N TRP A 333 -19.87 -12.12 -0.50
CA TRP A 333 -20.48 -13.42 -0.81
C TRP A 333 -21.49 -13.91 0.24
N THR A 334 -21.37 -13.45 1.48
CA THR A 334 -22.24 -13.80 2.60
C THR A 334 -23.15 -12.64 2.99
N TRP A 335 -23.12 -11.51 2.27
CA TRP A 335 -23.85 -10.29 2.64
C TRP A 335 -25.35 -10.55 2.85
N VAL A 336 -25.94 -11.35 1.96
CA VAL A 336 -27.37 -11.68 2.07
C VAL A 336 -27.61 -12.77 3.12
N SER A 337 -26.84 -13.84 3.11
CA SER A 337 -27.07 -15.01 3.97
C SER A 337 -26.73 -14.79 5.45
N SER A 338 -25.88 -13.81 5.75
CA SER A 338 -25.52 -13.41 7.13
C SER A 338 -26.56 -12.51 7.81
N GLY A 339 -27.56 -12.02 7.08
CA GLY A 339 -28.53 -11.04 7.60
C GLY A 339 -28.07 -9.58 7.50
N ASN A 340 -26.84 -9.31 7.01
CA ASN A 340 -26.35 -7.94 6.79
C ASN A 340 -27.27 -7.16 5.85
N SER A 341 -27.74 -7.79 4.77
CA SER A 341 -28.65 -7.18 3.79
C SER A 341 -29.95 -6.62 4.41
N ALA A 342 -30.49 -7.30 5.43
CA ALA A 342 -31.72 -6.91 6.11
C ALA A 342 -31.46 -5.81 7.16
N SER A 343 -30.32 -5.87 7.85
CA SER A 343 -29.99 -4.94 8.93
C SER A 343 -29.43 -3.61 8.40
N MET A 344 -28.44 -3.68 7.49
CA MET A 344 -27.63 -2.51 7.10
C MET A 344 -28.33 -1.52 6.17
N VAL A 345 -29.44 -1.92 5.54
CA VAL A 345 -30.30 -0.98 4.78
C VAL A 345 -30.88 0.13 5.67
N GLY A 346 -30.94 -0.10 6.99
CA GLY A 346 -31.50 0.84 7.96
C GLY A 346 -30.57 1.99 8.37
N ILE A 347 -29.31 2.03 7.91
CA ILE A 347 -28.33 3.04 8.35
C ILE A 347 -28.81 4.44 7.93
N LYS A 348 -28.73 5.38 8.88
CA LYS A 348 -29.10 6.78 8.67
C LYS A 348 -27.91 7.69 8.89
N ASP A 349 -27.54 8.39 7.84
CA ASP A 349 -26.57 9.47 7.88
C ASP A 349 -27.26 10.78 7.45
N PRO A 350 -27.29 11.82 8.30
CA PRO A 350 -27.87 13.13 7.95
C PRO A 350 -27.22 13.78 6.72
N HIS A 351 -25.98 13.42 6.36
CA HIS A 351 -25.30 13.92 5.16
C HIS A 351 -25.51 13.03 3.93
N ASN A 352 -26.13 11.87 4.07
CA ASN A 352 -26.25 10.85 3.02
C ASN A 352 -24.91 10.58 2.28
N ASN A 353 -23.82 10.61 3.03
CA ASN A 353 -22.45 10.42 2.55
C ASN A 353 -21.83 9.22 3.26
N TRP A 354 -22.42 8.06 3.00
CA TRP A 354 -22.00 6.77 3.54
C TRP A 354 -22.02 5.70 2.45
N ALA A 355 -21.32 4.60 2.70
CA ALA A 355 -21.34 3.40 1.87
C ALA A 355 -21.19 2.14 2.74
N VAL A 356 -21.75 1.04 2.28
CA VAL A 356 -21.45 -0.28 2.84
C VAL A 356 -20.08 -0.73 2.36
N GLN A 357 -19.24 -1.13 3.30
CA GLN A 357 -17.88 -1.59 3.09
C GLN A 357 -17.86 -3.11 3.22
N MET A 358 -17.53 -3.81 2.13
CA MET A 358 -17.46 -5.26 2.09
C MET A 358 -16.04 -5.73 1.76
N HIS A 359 -15.71 -6.94 2.20
CA HIS A 359 -14.46 -7.63 1.83
C HIS A 359 -14.77 -8.82 0.94
N GLN A 360 -13.81 -9.16 0.07
CA GLN A 360 -13.93 -10.38 -0.71
C GLN A 360 -12.57 -10.99 -1.08
N TYR A 361 -12.29 -12.15 -0.48
CA TYR A 361 -11.20 -13.02 -0.92
C TYR A 361 -11.72 -14.14 -1.81
N LEU A 362 -10.80 -14.82 -2.51
CA LEU A 362 -11.13 -15.67 -3.67
C LEU A 362 -10.75 -17.15 -3.46
N ASP A 363 -10.16 -17.48 -2.32
CA ASP A 363 -9.83 -18.83 -1.89
C ASP A 363 -11.04 -19.59 -1.34
N GLY A 364 -10.86 -20.89 -1.07
CA GLY A 364 -11.95 -21.85 -0.79
C GLY A 364 -12.98 -21.38 0.23
N ASP A 365 -12.53 -20.84 1.35
CA ASP A 365 -13.37 -20.36 2.46
C ASP A 365 -13.51 -18.83 2.50
N GLY A 366 -12.94 -18.12 1.52
CA GLY A 366 -13.01 -16.66 1.43
C GLY A 366 -12.26 -15.93 2.56
N SER A 367 -11.31 -16.59 3.22
CA SER A 367 -10.50 -16.01 4.30
C SER A 367 -9.30 -15.19 3.81
N GLY A 368 -8.87 -15.36 2.56
CA GLY A 368 -7.66 -14.71 2.05
C GLY A 368 -6.37 -15.29 2.61
N THR A 369 -6.38 -16.54 3.05
CA THR A 369 -5.20 -17.19 3.66
C THR A 369 -4.50 -18.15 2.71
N SER A 370 -5.09 -18.44 1.55
CA SER A 370 -4.50 -19.27 0.51
C SER A 370 -4.20 -18.48 -0.77
N PRO A 371 -3.07 -18.77 -1.46
CA PRO A 371 -2.76 -18.17 -2.76
C PRO A 371 -3.59 -18.77 -3.91
N THR A 372 -4.40 -19.78 -3.65
CA THR A 372 -5.19 -20.49 -4.66
C THR A 372 -6.62 -19.98 -4.68
N CYS A 373 -7.05 -19.47 -5.83
CA CYS A 373 -8.44 -19.10 -6.06
C CYS A 373 -9.27 -20.32 -6.43
N VAL A 374 -10.56 -20.33 -6.06
CA VAL A 374 -11.47 -21.45 -6.35
C VAL A 374 -11.60 -21.71 -7.87
N SER A 375 -11.68 -20.64 -8.64
CA SER A 375 -11.77 -20.66 -10.10
C SER A 375 -11.39 -19.28 -10.65
N SER A 376 -11.21 -19.18 -11.97
CA SER A 376 -11.03 -17.91 -12.67
C SER A 376 -12.28 -17.01 -12.71
N THR A 377 -13.42 -17.50 -12.20
CA THR A 377 -14.70 -16.79 -12.22
C THR A 377 -15.25 -16.48 -10.82
N VAL A 378 -14.62 -17.00 -9.77
CA VAL A 378 -15.15 -16.90 -8.39
C VAL A 378 -15.37 -15.46 -7.93
N GLY A 379 -14.56 -14.50 -8.40
CA GLY A 379 -14.70 -13.09 -8.05
C GLY A 379 -16.05 -12.48 -8.43
N LYS A 380 -16.48 -12.67 -9.69
CA LYS A 380 -17.80 -12.17 -10.14
C LYS A 380 -18.96 -12.89 -9.44
N GLU A 381 -18.81 -14.19 -9.21
CA GLU A 381 -19.84 -15.02 -8.58
C GLU A 381 -20.10 -14.58 -7.14
N ARG A 382 -19.02 -14.34 -6.39
CA ARG A 382 -19.09 -13.91 -4.99
C ARG A 382 -19.63 -12.48 -4.82
N LEU A 383 -19.45 -11.61 -5.81
CA LEU A 383 -19.96 -10.23 -5.76
C LEU A 383 -21.40 -10.07 -6.27
N GLN A 384 -21.96 -11.08 -6.94
CA GLN A 384 -23.24 -10.93 -7.65
C GLN A 384 -24.39 -10.51 -6.71
N ALA A 385 -24.65 -11.29 -5.66
CA ALA A 385 -25.76 -11.04 -4.74
C ALA A 385 -25.63 -9.71 -4.00
N ALA A 386 -24.41 -9.35 -3.56
CA ALA A 386 -24.14 -8.06 -2.95
C ALA A 386 -24.40 -6.91 -3.92
N THR A 387 -23.93 -7.03 -5.17
CA THR A 387 -24.14 -6.00 -6.21
C THR A 387 -25.62 -5.77 -6.49
N GLU A 388 -26.41 -6.85 -6.64
CA GLU A 388 -27.85 -6.77 -6.84
C GLU A 388 -28.56 -6.10 -5.65
N TRP A 389 -28.13 -6.40 -4.43
CA TRP A 389 -28.65 -5.75 -3.22
C TRP A 389 -28.33 -4.25 -3.18
N CYS A 390 -27.09 -3.86 -3.48
CA CYS A 390 -26.67 -2.46 -3.51
C CYS A 390 -27.53 -1.66 -4.51
N LYS A 391 -27.72 -2.20 -5.73
CA LYS A 391 -28.56 -1.59 -6.76
C LYS A 391 -30.02 -1.46 -6.33
N SER A 392 -30.60 -2.55 -5.82
CA SER A 392 -32.03 -2.61 -5.48
C SER A 392 -32.41 -1.69 -4.32
N ASN A 393 -31.47 -1.46 -3.40
CA ASN A 393 -31.69 -0.59 -2.24
C ASN A 393 -31.15 0.84 -2.43
N ASN A 394 -30.57 1.14 -3.61
CA ASN A 394 -29.92 2.42 -3.90
C ASN A 394 -28.86 2.80 -2.83
N VAL A 395 -28.07 1.81 -2.41
CA VAL A 395 -26.99 1.95 -1.41
C VAL A 395 -25.66 1.91 -2.13
N LYS A 396 -24.78 2.88 -1.85
CA LYS A 396 -23.40 2.86 -2.35
C LYS A 396 -22.62 1.75 -1.65
N CYS A 397 -21.80 1.02 -2.40
CA CYS A 397 -20.98 -0.06 -1.90
C CYS A 397 -19.50 0.19 -2.19
N PHE A 398 -18.63 -0.33 -1.33
CA PHE A 398 -17.19 -0.14 -1.36
C PHE A 398 -16.52 -1.47 -1.04
N LEU A 399 -15.57 -1.93 -1.87
CA LEU A 399 -14.82 -3.15 -1.58
C LEU A 399 -13.52 -2.78 -0.83
N GLY A 400 -13.54 -2.87 0.50
CA GLY A 400 -12.43 -2.42 1.35
C GLY A 400 -11.21 -3.31 1.29
N GLU A 401 -11.41 -4.60 0.98
CA GLU A 401 -10.35 -5.57 0.81
C GLU A 401 -10.69 -6.57 -0.30
N ILE A 402 -9.74 -6.76 -1.20
CA ILE A 402 -9.63 -7.91 -2.10
C ILE A 402 -8.17 -8.32 -2.18
N GLY A 403 -7.94 -9.63 -2.14
CA GLY A 403 -6.60 -10.21 -2.20
C GLY A 403 -6.63 -11.63 -2.79
N ALA A 404 -5.55 -12.00 -3.46
CA ALA A 404 -5.41 -13.27 -4.16
C ALA A 404 -3.92 -13.58 -4.43
N GLY A 405 -3.62 -14.82 -4.87
CA GLY A 405 -2.27 -15.19 -5.31
C GLY A 405 -1.91 -14.69 -6.72
N SER A 406 -0.61 -14.58 -7.00
CA SER A 406 -0.06 -14.12 -8.29
C SER A 406 -0.04 -15.21 -9.38
N ASN A 407 -1.19 -15.81 -9.71
CA ASN A 407 -1.35 -16.82 -10.76
C ASN A 407 -2.51 -16.48 -11.72
N GLN A 408 -2.59 -17.17 -12.86
CA GLN A 408 -3.52 -16.78 -13.93
C GLN A 408 -4.99 -16.87 -13.49
N ASP A 409 -5.38 -17.96 -12.83
CA ASP A 409 -6.76 -18.13 -12.36
C ASP A 409 -7.15 -17.00 -11.40
N CYS A 410 -6.27 -16.64 -10.47
CA CYS A 410 -6.51 -15.54 -9.55
C CYS A 410 -6.57 -14.17 -10.23
N ILE A 411 -5.71 -13.90 -11.22
CA ILE A 411 -5.72 -12.65 -11.99
C ILE A 411 -7.05 -12.52 -12.74
N ASP A 412 -7.49 -13.59 -13.40
CA ASP A 412 -8.77 -13.61 -14.11
C ASP A 412 -9.95 -13.42 -13.15
N ALA A 413 -9.88 -14.01 -11.95
CA ALA A 413 -10.90 -13.86 -10.93
C ALA A 413 -10.99 -12.44 -10.35
N VAL A 414 -9.85 -11.78 -10.11
CA VAL A 414 -9.79 -10.37 -9.68
C VAL A 414 -10.32 -9.46 -10.79
N ASN A 415 -9.92 -9.70 -12.05
CA ASN A 415 -10.44 -8.98 -13.21
C ASN A 415 -11.96 -9.12 -13.31
N GLY A 416 -12.48 -10.34 -13.15
CA GLY A 416 -13.93 -10.60 -13.14
C GLY A 416 -14.66 -9.88 -12.02
N ALA A 417 -14.08 -9.81 -10.82
CA ALA A 417 -14.63 -9.07 -9.68
C ALA A 417 -14.71 -7.56 -9.99
N LEU A 418 -13.58 -6.95 -10.35
CA LEU A 418 -13.51 -5.50 -10.62
C LEU A 418 -14.37 -5.10 -11.84
N CYS A 419 -14.46 -5.94 -12.87
CA CYS A 419 -15.37 -5.71 -14.00
C CYS A 419 -16.83 -5.71 -13.57
N THR A 420 -17.24 -6.69 -12.77
CA THR A 420 -18.61 -6.78 -12.24
C THR A 420 -18.97 -5.49 -11.49
N MET A 421 -18.02 -4.97 -10.71
CA MET A 421 -18.23 -3.74 -9.94
C MET A 421 -18.33 -2.49 -10.84
N GLN A 422 -17.43 -2.33 -11.81
CA GLN A 422 -17.47 -1.16 -12.70
C GLN A 422 -18.69 -1.17 -13.63
N GLN A 423 -19.21 -2.34 -13.98
CA GLN A 423 -20.43 -2.48 -14.80
C GLN A 423 -21.73 -2.32 -13.99
N ALA A 424 -21.65 -2.18 -12.67
CA ALA A 424 -22.80 -2.04 -11.79
C ALA A 424 -23.31 -0.59 -11.67
N GLU A 425 -23.29 0.17 -12.76
CA GLU A 425 -23.90 1.50 -12.87
C GLU A 425 -23.42 2.50 -11.78
N GLY A 426 -22.17 2.38 -11.36
CA GLY A 426 -21.55 3.28 -10.37
C GLY A 426 -21.97 3.03 -8.92
N VAL A 427 -22.68 1.94 -8.62
CA VAL A 427 -23.06 1.60 -7.24
C VAL A 427 -21.83 1.26 -6.38
N TRP A 428 -20.81 0.64 -6.99
CA TRP A 428 -19.52 0.41 -6.37
C TRP A 428 -18.61 1.63 -6.54
N ILE A 429 -18.43 2.37 -5.46
CA ILE A 429 -17.69 3.65 -5.49
C ILE A 429 -16.19 3.46 -5.30
N GLY A 430 -15.74 2.29 -4.82
CA GLY A 430 -14.33 2.02 -4.64
C GLY A 430 -13.96 0.57 -4.41
N ALA A 431 -12.67 0.28 -4.58
CA ALA A 431 -12.04 -1.02 -4.36
C ALA A 431 -10.59 -0.84 -3.90
N LEU A 432 -10.16 -1.58 -2.88
CA LEU A 432 -8.80 -1.53 -2.36
C LEU A 432 -8.16 -2.93 -2.26
N TRP A 433 -6.91 -3.05 -2.71
CA TRP A 433 -6.14 -4.28 -2.57
C TRP A 433 -5.64 -4.50 -1.14
N TRP A 434 -5.64 -5.74 -0.66
CA TRP A 434 -4.96 -6.17 0.56
C TRP A 434 -3.67 -6.94 0.23
N ALA A 435 -2.46 -6.47 0.57
CA ALA A 435 -2.13 -5.18 1.18
C ALA A 435 -0.68 -4.74 0.86
N GLY A 436 -0.45 -3.41 0.94
CA GLY A 436 0.86 -2.80 1.10
C GLY A 436 1.19 -2.58 2.59
N GLY A 437 2.40 -2.14 2.88
CA GLY A 437 2.95 -1.99 4.22
C GLY A 437 4.38 -2.57 4.33
N PRO A 438 5.27 -1.97 5.12
CA PRO A 438 6.71 -2.25 5.03
C PRO A 438 7.14 -3.60 5.65
N TRP A 439 6.26 -4.31 6.36
CA TRP A 439 6.59 -5.52 7.13
C TRP A 439 5.90 -6.80 6.63
N TRP A 440 5.49 -6.83 5.36
CA TRP A 440 4.84 -8.01 4.78
C TRP A 440 5.79 -9.15 4.39
N HIS A 441 7.09 -8.90 4.28
CA HIS A 441 8.08 -9.91 3.90
C HIS A 441 7.67 -10.71 2.64
N ASP A 442 7.58 -12.03 2.74
CA ASP A 442 7.22 -12.96 1.67
C ASP A 442 5.71 -13.26 1.60
N TYR A 443 4.87 -12.47 2.29
CA TYR A 443 3.42 -12.61 2.23
C TYR A 443 2.93 -12.56 0.78
N PHE A 444 2.15 -13.56 0.38
CA PHE A 444 1.82 -13.80 -1.03
C PHE A 444 0.94 -12.72 -1.67
N GLN A 445 0.19 -11.95 -0.87
CA GLN A 445 -0.62 -10.82 -1.35
C GLN A 445 0.09 -9.47 -1.21
N SER A 446 1.30 -9.46 -0.63
CA SER A 446 2.08 -8.23 -0.44
C SER A 446 2.23 -7.51 -1.78
N ILE A 447 1.67 -6.31 -1.86
CA ILE A 447 1.88 -5.39 -2.96
C ILE A 447 2.87 -4.28 -2.57
N GLU A 448 3.63 -4.45 -1.48
CA GLU A 448 4.59 -3.44 -1.05
C GLU A 448 5.75 -3.31 -2.07
N PRO A 449 6.02 -2.10 -2.60
CA PRO A 449 7.12 -1.90 -3.53
C PRO A 449 8.49 -2.00 -2.84
N PRO A 450 9.55 -2.38 -3.59
CA PRO A 450 9.54 -2.72 -5.01
C PRO A 450 9.26 -4.20 -5.31
N ASN A 451 9.12 -5.05 -4.30
CA ASN A 451 9.32 -6.51 -4.46
C ASN A 451 8.31 -7.39 -3.72
N GLY A 452 7.18 -6.86 -3.26
CA GLY A 452 6.05 -7.67 -2.81
C GLY A 452 5.59 -8.65 -3.88
N ALA A 453 5.12 -9.83 -3.48
CA ALA A 453 4.75 -10.93 -4.38
C ALA A 453 3.66 -10.55 -5.41
N ALA A 454 2.81 -9.56 -5.10
CA ALA A 454 1.77 -9.03 -5.98
C ALA A 454 2.28 -7.98 -6.98
N ILE A 455 3.46 -7.35 -6.76
CA ILE A 455 4.00 -6.29 -7.63
C ILE A 455 4.21 -6.76 -9.07
N ALA A 456 4.77 -7.95 -9.27
CA ALA A 456 5.18 -8.41 -10.60
C ALA A 456 4.01 -8.76 -11.52
N ARG A 457 2.86 -9.17 -10.96
CA ARG A 457 1.73 -9.69 -11.74
C ARG A 457 0.40 -9.05 -11.40
N ILE A 458 -0.02 -9.08 -10.14
CA ILE A 458 -1.32 -8.51 -9.74
C ILE A 458 -1.40 -7.02 -10.07
N LEU A 459 -0.38 -6.24 -9.69
CA LEU A 459 -0.38 -4.79 -9.94
C LEU A 459 -0.62 -4.46 -11.43
N PRO A 460 0.22 -4.91 -12.38
CA PRO A 460 0.05 -4.57 -13.79
C PRO A 460 -1.11 -5.30 -14.49
N GLU A 461 -1.38 -6.57 -14.14
CA GLU A 461 -2.32 -7.41 -14.90
C GLU A 461 -3.76 -7.37 -14.34
N ALA A 462 -3.92 -7.10 -13.03
CA ALA A 462 -5.22 -7.19 -12.35
C ALA A 462 -5.74 -5.87 -11.78
N LEU A 463 -4.88 -4.89 -11.46
CA LEU A 463 -5.30 -3.63 -10.84
C LEU A 463 -5.20 -2.42 -11.78
N MET A 464 -4.04 -2.21 -12.42
CA MET A 464 -3.83 -1.09 -13.33
C MET A 464 -4.84 -0.97 -14.48
N PRO A 465 -5.43 -2.05 -15.02
CA PRO A 465 -6.47 -1.93 -16.05
C PRO A 465 -7.76 -1.22 -15.60
N PHE A 466 -7.99 -1.06 -14.29
CA PHE A 466 -9.23 -0.55 -13.70
C PHE A 466 -9.14 0.90 -13.18
N MET A 467 -8.01 1.57 -13.41
CA MET A 467 -7.74 2.94 -12.92
C MET A 467 -8.49 4.03 -13.69
#